data_AF-A0A848MEZ0-F1
#
_entry.id   AF-A0A848MEZ0-F1
#
_cell.length_a   1.000
_cell.length_b   1.000
_cell.length_c   1.000
_cell.angle_alpha   90.00
_cell.angle_beta   90.00
_cell.angle_gamma   90.00
#
_symmetry.space_group_name_H-M   'P 1'
#
loop_
_entity.id
_entity.type
_entity.pdbx_description
1 polymer ?
#
loop_
_entity_poly.entity_id
_entity_poly.type
_entity_poly.pdbx_seq_one_letter_code
_entity_poly.pdbx_strand_id
1 'polypeptide(L)'
;MSVTSSDILDTARLCLNKKDESGYRSAISRAYYSMLHEAISSLTCLPHFTREHHKNTVGYMSNSAECKNEPYPAMSLKSLAYVLKTQRDARNEADYELQTVTISEEMAQDVIEAAEEFFERWTLLKTPKAS
;
A
#
# COMPACT_ATOMS: atom_id res chain seq x y z
N MET A 1 -11.01 20.21 0.68
CA MET A 1 -10.84 19.00 1.52
C MET A 1 -9.51 18.37 1.16
N SER A 2 -8.73 17.90 2.14
CA SER A 2 -7.48 17.19 1.88
C SER A 2 -7.78 15.77 1.38
N VAL A 3 -7.02 15.31 0.39
CA VAL A 3 -7.12 13.94 -0.15
C VAL A 3 -6.65 12.94 0.90
N THR A 4 -7.34 11.80 1.00
CA THR A 4 -7.05 10.68 1.89
C THR A 4 -6.48 9.48 1.12
N SER A 5 -5.91 8.52 1.83
CA SER A 5 -5.50 7.21 1.28
C SER A 5 -6.68 6.49 0.61
N SER A 6 -7.88 6.55 1.21
CA SER A 6 -9.11 5.96 0.65
C SER A 6 -9.51 6.60 -0.68
N ASP A 7 -9.40 7.92 -0.83
CA ASP A 7 -9.69 8.60 -2.10
C ASP A 7 -8.75 8.12 -3.23
N ILE A 8 -7.51 7.78 -2.89
CA ILE A 8 -6.54 7.22 -3.84
C ILE A 8 -6.94 5.79 -4.23
N LEU A 9 -7.45 4.99 -3.29
CA LEU A 9 -7.97 3.64 -3.59
C LEU A 9 -9.22 3.70 -4.49
N ASP A 10 -10.12 4.65 -4.25
CA ASP A 10 -11.27 4.90 -5.13
C ASP A 10 -10.81 5.29 -6.54
N THR A 11 -9.75 6.09 -6.65
CA THR A 11 -9.14 6.41 -7.94
C THR A 11 -8.60 5.17 -8.64
N ALA A 12 -8.03 4.20 -7.91
CA ALA A 12 -7.58 2.93 -8.48
C ALA A 12 -8.74 2.15 -9.13
N ARG A 13 -9.88 2.10 -8.45
CA ARG A 13 -11.11 1.47 -8.98
C ARG A 13 -11.62 2.19 -10.22
N LEU A 14 -11.55 3.52 -10.27
CA LEU A 14 -11.88 4.30 -11.47
C LEU A 14 -10.93 3.98 -12.64
N CYS A 15 -9.63 3.81 -12.38
CA CYS A 15 -8.66 3.42 -13.40
C CYS A 15 -8.94 2.03 -13.98
N LEU A 16 -9.32 1.07 -13.14
CA LEU A 16 -9.71 -0.29 -13.58
C LEU A 16 -10.88 -0.24 -14.57
N ASN A 17 -11.84 0.67 -14.36
CA ASN A 17 -13.01 0.83 -15.24
C ASN A 17 -12.70 1.36 -16.64
N LYS A 18 -11.46 1.79 -16.90
CA LYS A 18 -11.03 2.17 -18.26
C LYS A 18 -10.96 0.96 -19.21
N LYS A 19 -10.85 -0.26 -18.66
CA LYS A 19 -10.84 -1.54 -19.40
C LYS A 19 -9.78 -1.62 -20.51
N ASP A 20 -8.62 -1.02 -20.26
CA ASP A 20 -7.44 -1.13 -21.11
C ASP A 20 -6.17 -1.21 -20.26
N GLU A 21 -5.06 -1.59 -20.90
CA GLU A 21 -3.79 -1.82 -20.22
C GLU A 21 -3.28 -0.57 -19.48
N SER A 22 -3.50 0.63 -20.04
CA SER A 22 -3.13 1.89 -19.40
C SER A 22 -3.92 2.11 -18.10
N GLY A 23 -5.22 1.79 -18.11
CA GLY A 23 -6.09 1.77 -16.94
C GLY A 23 -5.62 0.78 -15.89
N TYR A 24 -5.30 -0.45 -16.30
CA TYR A 24 -4.83 -1.50 -15.39
C TYR A 24 -3.50 -1.14 -14.71
N ARG A 25 -2.53 -0.63 -15.48
CA ARG A 25 -1.27 -0.11 -14.92
C ARG A 25 -1.51 1.02 -13.92
N SER A 26 -2.38 1.96 -14.28
CA SER A 26 -2.74 3.08 -13.40
C SER A 26 -3.45 2.61 -12.13
N ALA A 27 -4.31 1.60 -12.22
CA ALA A 27 -5.00 1.01 -11.10
C ALA A 27 -4.01 0.39 -10.09
N ILE A 28 -3.05 -0.42 -10.57
CA ILE A 28 -1.98 -0.99 -9.73
C ILE A 28 -1.19 0.12 -9.02
N SER A 29 -0.78 1.16 -9.76
CA SER A 29 -0.01 2.27 -9.18
C SER A 29 -0.79 2.98 -8.09
N ARG A 30 -2.07 3.31 -8.33
CA ARG A 30 -2.93 3.99 -7.35
C ARG A 30 -3.24 3.12 -6.13
N ALA A 31 -3.52 1.84 -6.32
CA ALA A 31 -3.73 0.90 -5.21
C ALA A 31 -2.47 0.78 -4.33
N TYR A 32 -1.28 0.72 -4.94
CA TYR A 32 -0.03 0.74 -4.16
C TYR A 32 0.15 2.04 -3.36
N TYR A 33 -0.07 3.20 -3.99
CA TYR A 33 0.06 4.48 -3.30
C TYR A 33 -0.96 4.64 -2.17
N SER A 34 -2.19 4.15 -2.33
CA SER A 34 -3.20 4.19 -1.26
C SER A 34 -2.72 3.41 -0.04
N MET A 35 -2.19 2.19 -0.22
CA MET A 35 -1.61 1.40 0.87
C MET A 35 -0.43 2.09 1.54
N LEU A 36 0.48 2.69 0.77
CA LEU A 36 1.63 3.39 1.33
C LEU A 36 1.20 4.59 2.19
N HIS A 37 0.26 5.40 1.69
CA HIS A 37 -0.25 6.55 2.42
C HIS A 37 -1.08 6.14 3.64
N GLU A 38 -1.80 5.02 3.57
CA GLU A 38 -2.49 4.45 4.73
C GLU A 38 -1.51 4.03 5.82
N ALA A 39 -0.39 3.37 5.44
CA ALA A 39 0.64 3.01 6.39
C ALA A 39 1.31 4.24 7.02
N ILE A 40 1.73 5.22 6.20
CA ILE A 40 2.39 6.44 6.68
C ILE A 40 1.49 7.22 7.65
N SER A 41 0.19 7.31 7.36
CA SER A 41 -0.78 8.03 8.20
C SER A 41 -1.20 7.25 9.45
N SER A 42 -1.13 5.92 9.42
CA SER A 42 -1.50 5.06 10.55
C SER A 42 -0.37 4.86 11.56
N LEU A 43 0.89 4.91 11.11
CA LEU A 43 2.06 4.82 11.98
C LEU A 43 2.22 6.10 12.81
N THR A 44 2.56 5.94 14.08
CA THR A 44 2.58 7.03 15.07
C THR A 44 3.99 7.49 15.42
N CYS A 45 4.98 6.62 15.16
CA CYS A 45 6.39 6.77 15.51
C CYS A 45 7.30 6.65 14.28
N LEU A 46 6.75 6.73 13.06
CA LEU A 46 7.51 6.71 11.82
C LEU A 46 8.48 7.91 11.77
N PRO A 47 9.79 7.69 11.57
CA PRO A 47 10.73 8.77 11.39
C PRO A 47 10.39 9.64 10.18
N HIS A 48 10.67 10.94 10.29
CA HIS A 48 10.53 11.84 9.14
C HIS A 48 11.63 11.55 8.11
N PHE A 49 11.29 10.76 7.09
CA PHE A 49 12.17 10.51 5.96
C PHE A 49 12.12 11.68 4.97
N THR A 50 13.27 12.13 4.47
CA THR A 50 13.38 13.22 3.46
C THR A 50 13.57 12.70 2.04
N ARG A 51 13.70 11.38 1.88
CA ARG A 51 13.89 10.66 0.61
C ARG A 51 13.47 9.21 0.77
N GLU A 52 13.31 8.50 -0.35
CA GLU A 52 13.10 7.04 -0.35
C GLU A 52 11.92 6.57 0.54
N HIS A 53 10.83 7.34 0.60
CA HIS A 53 9.70 7.10 1.50
C HIS A 53 9.17 5.66 1.40
N HIS A 54 9.07 5.13 0.18
CA HIS A 54 8.64 3.76 -0.09
C HIS A 54 9.52 2.72 0.61
N LYS A 55 10.84 2.77 0.34
CA LYS A 55 11.81 1.81 0.87
C LYS A 55 11.95 1.94 2.38
N ASN A 56 12.00 3.18 2.88
CA ASN A 56 12.21 3.44 4.29
C ASN A 56 10.99 3.07 5.14
N THR A 57 9.77 3.33 4.66
CA THR A 57 8.54 2.93 5.37
C THR A 57 8.44 1.40 5.46
N VAL A 58 8.69 0.69 4.35
CA VAL A 58 8.71 -0.78 4.34
C VAL A 58 9.81 -1.33 5.28
N GLY A 59 11.00 -0.73 5.25
CA GLY A 59 12.11 -1.11 6.13
C GLY A 59 11.76 -0.96 7.61
N TYR A 60 11.21 0.20 7.98
CA TYR A 60 10.77 0.51 9.34
C TYR A 60 9.75 -0.52 9.86
N MET A 61 8.69 -0.79 9.09
CA MET A 61 7.66 -1.76 9.47
C MET A 61 8.18 -3.20 9.52
N SER A 62 9.21 -3.53 8.76
CA SER A 62 9.81 -4.88 8.70
C SER A 62 10.77 -5.17 9.86
N ASN A 63 11.27 -4.14 10.54
CA ASN A 63 12.28 -4.25 11.58
C ASN A 63 11.68 -3.97 12.97
N SER A 64 11.46 -5.03 13.76
CA SER A 64 10.90 -4.94 15.11
C SER A 64 11.68 -4.02 16.05
N ALA A 65 12.98 -3.82 15.84
CA ALA A 65 13.78 -2.90 16.66
C ALA A 65 13.51 -1.42 16.34
N GLU A 66 13.16 -1.12 15.08
CA GLU A 66 12.84 0.24 14.63
C GLU A 66 11.39 0.61 14.97
N CYS A 67 10.44 -0.31 14.79
CA CYS A 67 9.02 -0.07 15.07
C CYS A 67 8.59 -0.41 16.51
N LYS A 68 9.53 -0.68 17.43
CA LYS A 68 9.24 -1.07 18.83
C LYS A 68 8.41 -0.06 19.62
N ASN A 69 8.39 1.20 19.20
CA ASN A 69 7.66 2.28 19.86
C ASN A 69 6.24 2.45 19.30
N GLU A 70 5.90 1.76 18.21
CA GLU A 70 4.53 1.78 17.69
C GLU A 70 3.58 1.07 18.66
N PRO A 71 2.32 1.53 18.79
CA PRO A 71 1.31 0.86 19.61
C PRO A 71 0.80 -0.44 18.97
N TYR A 72 1.35 -0.84 17.83
CA TYR A 72 0.91 -2.00 17.05
C TYR A 72 1.88 -3.18 17.24
N PRO A 73 1.39 -4.43 17.22
CA PRO A 73 2.26 -5.60 17.30
C PRO A 73 3.27 -5.63 16.14
N ALA A 74 4.57 -5.77 16.45
CA ALA A 74 5.64 -5.79 15.45
C ALA A 74 5.43 -6.87 14.36
N MET A 75 4.87 -8.03 14.73
CA MET A 75 4.55 -9.08 13.75
C MET A 75 3.46 -8.67 12.76
N SER A 76 2.45 -7.91 13.22
CA SER A 76 1.42 -7.37 12.33
C SER A 76 2.00 -6.34 11.37
N LEU A 77 2.86 -5.44 11.87
CA LEU A 77 3.56 -4.46 11.03
C LEU A 77 4.46 -5.14 10.00
N LYS A 78 5.22 -6.16 10.41
CA LYS A 78 6.08 -6.93 9.50
C LYS A 78 5.29 -7.62 8.40
N SER A 79 4.12 -8.18 8.73
CA SER A 79 3.24 -8.79 7.73
C SER A 79 2.66 -7.76 6.74
N LEU A 80 2.26 -6.58 7.22
CA LEU A 80 1.83 -5.47 6.35
C LEU A 80 2.99 -4.94 5.49
N ALA A 81 4.21 -4.90 6.02
CA ALA A 81 5.40 -4.50 5.27
C ALA A 81 5.69 -5.46 4.11
N TYR A 82 5.45 -6.76 4.30
CA TYR A 82 5.57 -7.76 3.24
C TYR A 82 4.57 -7.48 2.10
N VAL A 83 3.30 -7.19 2.44
CA VAL A 83 2.29 -6.78 1.43
C VAL A 83 2.77 -5.54 0.68
N LEU A 84 3.17 -4.47 1.38
CA LEU A 84 3.67 -3.25 0.73
C LEU A 84 4.88 -3.51 -0.19
N LYS A 85 5.77 -4.42 0.20
CA LYS A 85 6.92 -4.78 -0.63
C LYS A 85 6.46 -5.46 -1.93
N THR A 86 5.63 -6.49 -1.83
CA THR A 86 5.09 -7.20 -3.00
C THR A 86 4.37 -6.25 -3.94
N GLN A 87 3.52 -5.37 -3.40
CA GLN A 87 2.72 -4.45 -4.22
C GLN A 87 3.55 -3.30 -4.79
N ARG A 88 4.65 -2.91 -4.15
CA ARG A 88 5.63 -2.00 -4.74
C ARG A 88 6.30 -2.63 -5.96
N ASP A 89 6.64 -3.91 -5.88
CA ASP A 89 7.31 -4.61 -6.97
C ASP A 89 6.35 -4.75 -8.17
N ALA A 90 5.07 -5.11 -7.93
CA ALA A 90 4.01 -5.09 -8.94
C ALA A 90 3.80 -3.70 -9.56
N ARG A 91 3.81 -2.64 -8.75
CA ARG A 91 3.74 -1.26 -9.25
C ARG A 91 4.94 -0.90 -10.10
N ASN A 92 6.15 -1.32 -9.74
CA ASN A 92 7.34 -1.04 -10.55
C ASN A 92 7.24 -1.71 -11.93
N GLU A 93 6.76 -2.93 -11.98
CA GLU A 93 6.49 -3.64 -13.23
C GLU A 93 5.42 -2.91 -14.07
N ALA A 94 4.30 -2.54 -13.44
CA ALA A 94 3.23 -1.79 -14.09
C ALA A 94 3.67 -0.41 -14.62
N ASP A 95 4.47 0.33 -13.86
CA ASP A 95 4.86 1.70 -14.21
C ASP A 95 6.06 1.78 -15.16
N TYR A 96 6.99 0.81 -15.11
CA TYR A 96 8.28 0.91 -15.82
C TYR A 96 8.51 -0.18 -16.88
N GLU A 97 7.93 -1.37 -16.74
CA GLU A 97 8.10 -2.47 -17.69
C GLU A 97 7.02 -2.41 -18.78
N LEU A 98 7.09 -1.39 -19.64
CA LEU A 98 6.06 -1.10 -20.64
C LEU A 98 6.15 -1.97 -21.91
N GLN A 99 7.31 -2.54 -22.18
CA GLN A 99 7.58 -3.27 -23.44
C GLN A 99 7.72 -4.78 -23.25
N THR A 100 7.97 -5.20 -22.02
CA THR A 100 8.38 -6.55 -21.63
C THR A 100 7.26 -7.31 -20.93
N VAL A 101 6.30 -6.59 -20.36
CA VAL A 101 5.19 -7.13 -19.57
C VAL A 101 3.89 -6.53 -20.09
N THR A 102 2.83 -7.33 -20.16
CA THR A 102 1.46 -6.86 -20.40
C THR A 102 0.67 -7.01 -19.10
N ILE A 103 0.03 -5.94 -18.65
CA ILE A 103 -0.80 -5.97 -17.43
C ILE A 103 -2.23 -6.33 -17.81
N SER A 104 -2.77 -7.38 -17.18
CA SER A 104 -4.16 -7.81 -17.36
C SER A 104 -5.10 -7.11 -16.37
N GLU A 105 -6.40 -7.22 -16.64
CA GLU A 105 -7.45 -6.77 -15.71
C GLU A 105 -7.37 -7.51 -14.38
N GLU A 106 -7.15 -8.83 -14.42
CA GLU A 106 -7.01 -9.70 -13.25
C GLU A 106 -5.86 -9.26 -12.35
N MET A 107 -4.68 -8.97 -12.92
CA MET A 107 -3.54 -8.45 -12.17
C MET A 107 -3.87 -7.13 -11.47
N ALA A 108 -4.61 -6.23 -12.12
CA ALA A 108 -5.01 -4.98 -11.49
C ALA A 108 -6.07 -5.18 -10.40
N GLN A 109 -6.99 -6.11 -10.60
CA GLN A 109 -8.01 -6.48 -9.62
C GLN A 109 -7.37 -7.08 -8.36
N ASP A 110 -6.41 -8.00 -8.50
CA ASP A 110 -5.68 -8.62 -7.39
C ASP A 110 -4.99 -7.58 -6.50
N VAL A 111 -4.40 -6.53 -7.09
CA VAL A 111 -3.73 -5.46 -6.34
C VAL A 111 -4.75 -4.56 -5.63
N ILE A 112 -5.92 -4.33 -6.21
CA ILE A 112 -7.01 -3.60 -5.55
C ILE A 112 -7.55 -4.39 -4.35
N GLU A 113 -7.79 -5.70 -4.52
CA GLU A 113 -8.26 -6.57 -3.44
C GLU A 113 -7.22 -6.65 -2.31
N ALA A 114 -5.94 -6.78 -2.65
CA ALA A 114 -4.87 -6.70 -1.66
C ALA A 114 -4.83 -5.36 -0.91
N ALA A 115 -5.15 -4.25 -1.59
CA ALA A 115 -5.26 -2.94 -0.94
C ALA A 115 -6.48 -2.86 -0.02
N GLU A 116 -7.62 -3.43 -0.40
CA GLU A 116 -8.82 -3.49 0.44
C GLU A 116 -8.54 -4.27 1.73
N GLU A 117 -7.98 -5.48 1.63
CA GLU A 117 -7.56 -6.27 2.80
C GLU A 117 -6.53 -5.51 3.67
N PHE A 118 -5.61 -4.78 3.05
CA PHE A 118 -4.62 -3.98 3.75
C PHE A 118 -5.28 -2.89 4.63
N PHE A 119 -6.30 -2.20 4.10
CA PHE A 119 -7.06 -1.19 4.84
C PHE A 119 -7.91 -1.80 5.96
N GLU A 120 -8.52 -2.96 5.72
CA GLU A 120 -9.25 -3.69 6.77
C GLU A 120 -8.34 -4.06 7.94
N ARG A 121 -7.14 -4.58 7.63
CA ARG A 121 -6.14 -4.91 8.66
C ARG A 121 -5.69 -3.70 9.46
N TRP A 122 -5.51 -2.54 8.82
CA TRP A 122 -5.23 -1.29 9.54
C TRP A 122 -6.39 -0.85 10.42
N THR A 123 -7.61 -0.98 9.93
CA THR A 123 -8.83 -0.66 10.71
C THR A 123 -8.90 -1.51 11.98
N LEU A 124 -8.64 -2.82 11.86
CA LEU A 124 -8.59 -3.75 13.00
C LEU A 124 -7.46 -3.40 13.97
N LEU A 125 -6.28 -3.04 13.48
CA LEU A 125 -5.13 -2.66 14.33
C LEU A 125 -5.35 -1.35 15.08
N LYS A 126 -6.05 -0.38 14.47
CA LYS A 126 -6.38 0.91 15.07
C LYS A 126 -7.55 0.84 16.05
N THR A 127 -8.35 -0.22 16.00
CA THR A 127 -9.48 -0.40 16.91
C THR A 127 -8.96 -0.72 18.31
N PRO A 128 -9.35 0.06 19.35
CA PRO A 128 -8.97 -0.25 20.72
C PRO A 128 -9.48 -1.64 21.10
N LYS A 129 -8.65 -2.49 21.72
CA LYS A 129 -9.15 -3.72 22.33
C LYS A 129 -10.09 -3.32 23.47
N ALA A 130 -11.35 -3.78 23.40
CA ALA A 130 -12.26 -3.69 24.53
C ALA A 130 -11.59 -4.33 25.75
N SER A 131 -11.49 -3.57 26.83
CA SER A 131 -10.87 -3.97 28.10
C SER A 131 -11.69 -5.03 28.83
#